data_AF-A0A2E0XS98-F1
#
_entry.id   AF-A0A2E0XS98-F1
#
_cell.length_a   1.000
_cell.length_b   1.000
_cell.length_c   1.000
_cell.angle_alpha   90.00
_cell.angle_beta   90.00
_cell.angle_gamma   90.00
#
_symmetry.space_group_name_H-M   'P 1'
#
loop_
_entity.id
_entity.type
_entity.pdbx_description
1 polymer ?
#
loop_
_entity_poly.entity_id
_entity_poly.type
_entity_poly.pdbx_seq_one_letter_code
_entity_poly.pdbx_strand_id
1 'polypeptide(L)'
;MKRFSRWLNNERIDLEIYFPSLLPTLLESLAHRPHFLVMDGSVIGRGGSTLTINVICRKRALLLAWIVLERSKGHFTLAQLCT
;
A
#
# COMPACT_ATOMS: atom_id res chain seq x y z
N MET A 1 -11.27 -12.20 -16.91
CA MET A 1 -10.53 -10.98 -16.51
C MET A 1 -11.24 -9.65 -16.80
N LYS A 2 -12.19 -9.54 -17.74
CA LYS A 2 -12.90 -8.27 -18.05
C LYS A 2 -13.61 -7.62 -16.85
N ARG A 3 -14.21 -8.42 -15.95
CA ARG A 3 -14.90 -7.91 -14.76
C ARG A 3 -13.97 -7.13 -13.81
N PHE A 4 -12.75 -7.61 -13.61
CA PHE A 4 -11.76 -6.96 -12.75
C PHE A 4 -11.26 -5.65 -13.36
N SER A 5 -10.93 -5.65 -14.66
CA SER A 5 -10.55 -4.42 -15.38
C SER A 5 -11.67 -3.37 -15.38
N ARG A 6 -12.94 -3.77 -15.56
CA ARG A 6 -14.07 -2.82 -15.43
C ARG A 6 -14.21 -2.25 -14.02
N TRP A 7 -13.90 -3.03 -13.00
CA TRP A 7 -13.97 -2.57 -11.61
C TRP A 7 -12.86 -1.56 -11.31
N LEU A 8 -11.63 -1.84 -11.76
CA LEU A 8 -10.50 -0.91 -11.63
C LEU A 8 -10.71 0.41 -12.39
N ASN A 9 -11.37 0.36 -13.56
CA ASN A 9 -11.61 1.54 -14.38
C ASN A 9 -12.91 2.29 -14.03
N ASN A 10 -13.58 1.92 -12.94
CA ASN A 10 -14.82 2.58 -12.54
C ASN A 10 -14.49 3.82 -11.71
N GLU A 11 -14.81 5.01 -12.22
CA GLU A 11 -14.55 6.30 -11.56
C GLU A 11 -15.25 6.46 -10.19
N ARG A 12 -16.28 5.65 -9.91
CA ARG A 12 -16.93 5.61 -8.59
C ARG A 12 -16.16 4.81 -7.55
N ILE A 13 -15.11 4.11 -7.97
CA ILE A 13 -14.26 3.29 -7.11
C ILE A 13 -12.95 4.05 -6.96
N ASP A 14 -12.82 4.69 -5.81
CA ASP A 14 -11.59 5.35 -5.41
C ASP A 14 -10.86 4.48 -4.38
N LEU A 15 -9.64 4.07 -4.72
CA LEU A 15 -8.77 3.31 -3.81
C LEU A 15 -8.46 4.10 -2.54
N GLU A 16 -8.39 5.43 -2.61
CA GLU A 16 -8.14 6.30 -1.46
C GLU A 16 -9.33 6.34 -0.50
N ILE A 17 -10.53 5.93 -0.93
CA ILE A 17 -11.73 5.86 -0.09
C ILE A 17 -11.95 4.43 0.40
N TYR A 18 -11.86 3.46 -0.51
CA TYR A 18 -12.15 2.06 -0.19
C TYR A 18 -11.12 1.46 0.76
N PHE A 19 -9.83 1.75 0.56
CA PHE A 19 -8.79 1.11 1.34
C PHE A 19 -8.78 1.58 2.81
N PRO A 20 -8.86 2.90 3.13
CA PRO A 20 -8.97 3.36 4.52
C PRO A 20 -10.20 2.84 5.25
N SER A 21 -11.31 2.54 4.56
CA SER A 21 -12.50 1.98 5.21
C SER A 21 -12.30 0.57 5.75
N LEU A 22 -11.37 -0.20 5.18
CA LEU A 22 -11.05 -1.58 5.58
C LEU A 22 -9.98 -1.65 6.68
N LEU A 23 -9.14 -0.62 6.78
CA LEU A 23 -7.98 -0.55 7.68
C LEU A 23 -8.34 -0.67 9.18
N PRO A 24 -9.34 0.04 9.73
CA PRO A 24 -9.69 -0.04 11.15
C PRO A 24 -10.00 -1.47 11.59
N THR A 25 -10.90 -2.16 10.88
CA THR A 25 -11.28 -3.54 11.19
C THR A 25 -10.10 -4.49 11.10
N LEU A 26 -9.22 -4.31 10.10
CA LEU A 26 -7.99 -5.09 9.98
C LEU A 26 -7.07 -4.85 11.18
N LEU A 27 -6.82 -3.60 11.55
CA LEU A 27 -5.94 -3.25 12.66
C LEU A 27 -6.48 -3.70 14.01
N GLU A 28 -7.79 -3.59 14.25
CA GLU A 28 -8.45 -4.12 15.45
C GLU A 28 -8.22 -5.64 15.57
N SER A 29 -8.39 -6.38 14.48
CA SER A 29 -8.17 -7.83 14.48
C SER A 29 -6.71 -8.23 14.78
N LEU A 30 -5.77 -7.32 14.52
CA LEU A 30 -4.34 -7.50 14.76
C LEU A 30 -3.89 -6.84 16.08
N ALA A 31 -4.70 -6.05 16.76
CA ALA A 31 -4.26 -5.29 17.93
C ALA A 31 -3.91 -6.17 19.14
N HIS A 32 -4.42 -7.40 19.19
CA HIS A 32 -4.29 -8.28 20.35
C HIS A 32 -2.89 -8.87 20.57
N ARG A 33 -1.96 -8.70 19.63
CA ARG A 33 -0.59 -9.23 19.72
C ARG A 33 0.40 -8.24 19.11
N PRO A 34 1.69 -8.29 19.48
CA PRO A 34 2.73 -7.58 18.73
C PRO A 34 2.82 -8.10 17.29
N HIS A 35 2.94 -7.19 16.34
CA HIS A 35 3.09 -7.51 14.92
C HIS A 35 4.32 -6.84 14.34
N PHE A 36 4.90 -7.49 13.31
CA PHE A 36 6.01 -6.90 12.57
C PHE A 36 5.48 -6.03 11.45
N LEU A 37 5.97 -4.80 11.44
CA LEU A 37 5.73 -3.84 10.39
C LEU A 37 6.94 -3.84 9.46
N VAL A 38 6.69 -3.95 8.16
CA VAL A 38 7.74 -4.02 7.14
C VAL A 38 7.49 -2.90 6.13
N MET A 39 8.53 -2.10 5.93
CA MET A 39 8.59 -1.15 4.83
C MET A 39 9.32 -1.79 3.66
N ASP A 40 8.69 -1.76 2.49
CA ASP A 40 9.28 -2.28 1.26
C ASP A 40 9.12 -1.29 0.12
N GLY A 41 10.18 -1.17 -0.67
CA GLY A 41 10.29 -0.27 -1.79
C GLY A 41 10.27 -1.04 -3.11
N SER A 42 9.30 -0.75 -3.99
CA SER A 42 9.18 -1.44 -5.27
C SER A 42 9.15 -0.47 -6.45
N VAL A 43 9.62 -0.91 -7.61
CA VAL A 43 9.55 -0.12 -8.86
C VAL A 43 8.22 -0.42 -9.53
N ILE A 44 7.50 0.63 -9.93
CA ILE A 44 6.20 0.53 -10.59
C ILE A 44 6.23 1.28 -11.94
N GLY A 45 5.85 0.59 -13.01
CA GLY A 45 5.78 1.18 -14.35
C GLY A 45 7.11 1.79 -14.85
N ARG A 46 7.01 2.78 -15.76
CA ARG A 46 8.19 3.48 -16.32
C ARG A 46 8.51 4.69 -15.45
N GLY A 47 9.50 4.54 -14.57
CA GLY A 47 10.04 5.65 -13.77
C GLY A 47 9.23 5.97 -12.51
N GLY A 48 8.29 5.10 -12.11
CA GLY A 48 7.63 5.18 -10.82
C GLY A 48 8.27 4.25 -9.80
N SER A 49 8.17 4.63 -8.53
CA SER A 49 8.54 3.82 -7.39
C SER A 49 7.43 3.91 -6.35
N THR A 50 7.27 2.87 -5.55
CA THR A 50 6.32 2.85 -4.43
C THR A 50 7.04 2.47 -3.17
N LEU A 51 6.69 3.15 -2.08
CA LEU A 51 7.03 2.72 -0.74
C LEU A 51 5.75 2.18 -0.11
N THR A 52 5.83 0.97 0.42
CA THR A 52 4.71 0.28 1.05
C THR A 52 4.99 0.03 2.52
N ILE A 53 3.96 0.14 3.34
CA ILE A 53 3.96 -0.24 4.74
C ILE A 53 3.04 -1.44 4.87
N ASN A 54 3.58 -2.54 5.42
CA ASN A 54 2.86 -3.80 5.53
C ASN A 54 2.94 -4.36 6.95
N VAL A 55 1.90 -5.05 7.37
CA VAL A 55 1.95 -5.94 8.53
C VAL A 55 2.17 -7.38 8.09
N ILE A 56 3.10 -8.07 8.74
CA ILE A 56 3.36 -9.48 8.46
C ILE A 56 2.38 -10.35 9.23
N CYS A 57 1.50 -11.03 8.49
CA CYS A 57 0.58 -12.01 9.02
C CYS A 57 0.93 -13.39 8.45
N ARG A 58 1.45 -14.27 9.32
CA ARG A 58 1.91 -15.62 8.95
C ARG A 58 2.99 -15.56 7.86
N LYS A 59 2.66 -15.94 6.62
CA LYS A 59 3.57 -15.96 5.46
C LYS A 59 3.19 -14.92 4.40
N ARG A 60 2.45 -13.88 4.78
CA ARG A 60 1.95 -12.84 3.86
C ARG A 60 2.19 -11.45 4.43
N ALA A 61 2.56 -10.52 3.56
CA ALA A 61 2.54 -9.10 3.83
C ALA A 61 1.14 -8.56 3.50
N LEU A 62 0.46 -7.98 4.48
CA LEU A 62 -0.81 -7.30 4.30
C LEU A 62 -0.52 -5.80 4.21
N LEU A 63 -0.89 -5.19 3.09
CA LEU A 63 -0.69 -3.76 2.86
C LEU A 63 -1.49 -2.96 3.89
N LEU A 64 -0.86 -1.94 4.46
CA LEU A 64 -1.47 -0.97 5.37
C LEU A 64 -1.45 0.45 4.81
N ALA A 65 -0.42 0.80 4.05
CA ALA A 65 -0.35 2.08 3.35
C ALA A 65 0.65 1.98 2.21
N TRP A 66 0.52 2.86 1.24
CA TRP A 66 1.53 3.04 0.21
C TRP A 66 1.57 4.50 -0.23
N ILE A 67 2.69 4.88 -0.80
CA ILE A 67 2.81 6.10 -1.60
C ILE A 67 3.42 5.76 -2.95
N VAL A 68 3.13 6.59 -3.94
CA VAL A 68 3.72 6.50 -5.28
C VAL A 68 4.57 7.75 -5.51
N LEU A 69 5.80 7.54 -5.95
CA LEU A 69 6.77 8.57 -6.24
C LEU A 69 7.24 8.42 -7.69
N GLU A 70 7.17 9.48 -8.48
CA GLU A 70 7.69 9.53 -9.85
C GLU A 70 9.22 9.65 -9.85
N ARG A 71 9.92 8.54 -9.55
CA ARG A 71 11.39 8.45 -9.58
C ARG A 71 11.89 7.11 -10.08
N SER A 72 13.00 7.14 -10.81
CA SER A 72 13.79 5.96 -11.11
C SER A 72 14.48 5.41 -9.85
N LYS A 73 14.54 4.08 -9.76
CA LYS A 73 15.08 3.22 -8.69
C LYS A 73 16.19 3.88 -7.82
N GLY A 74 15.98 3.92 -6.50
CA GLY A 74 16.95 4.47 -5.52
C GLY A 74 16.46 4.33 -4.07
N HIS A 75 17.27 4.78 -3.11
CA HIS A 75 16.87 4.79 -1.69
C HIS A 75 15.79 5.85 -1.42
N PHE A 76 14.71 5.47 -0.74
CA PHE A 76 13.73 6.41 -0.19
C PHE A 76 14.39 7.19 0.95
N THR A 77 14.45 8.51 0.85
CA THR A 77 14.94 9.40 1.92
C THR A 77 13.78 10.03 2.66
N LEU A 78 13.95 10.28 3.96
CA LEU A 78 12.86 10.78 4.82
C LEU A 78 12.26 12.11 4.30
N ALA A 79 13.09 12.98 3.73
CA ALA A 79 12.66 14.26 3.15
C ALA A 79 11.62 14.11 2.03
N GLN A 80 11.59 12.96 1.35
CA GLN A 80 10.69 12.70 0.24
C GLN A 80 9.31 12.18 0.68
N LEU A 81 9.14 11.87 1.97
CA LEU A 81 7.90 11.31 2.53
C LEU A 81 7.04 12.35 3.26
N CYS A 82 7.52 13.58 3.40
CA CYS A 82 6.88 14.64 4.20
C CYS A 82 6.32 15.82 3.38
N THR A 83 6.37 15.73 2.05
CA THR A 83 5.76 16.69 1.10
C THR A 83 4.41 16.19 0.61
#